data_AF-A0A947A3B7-F1
#
_entry.id   AF-A0A947A3B7-F1
#
_cell.length_a   1.000
_cell.length_b   1.000
_cell.length_c   1.000
_cell.angle_alpha   90.00
_cell.angle_beta   90.00
_cell.angle_gamma   90.00
#
_symmetry.space_group_name_H-M   'P 1'
#
loop_
_entity.id
_entity.type
_entity.pdbx_description
1 polymer ?
#
loop_
_entity_poly.entity_id
_entity_poly.type
_entity_poly.pdbx_seq_one_letter_code
_entity_poly.pdbx_strand_id
1 'polypeptide(L)'
;MKSTVIKFGLYGLIVAMVIFLGALYFGQELSYSIQEVVGYTTMIASLIFVFFGIKHFRDRENNGKVNFGKALIIGLLISMITAVGFAIVDYIYTTAINPDFFEEYGAALRAQGYEGEILEMTSSLGALVMFLTVTVLGLIISIISALVLQKK
;
A
#
# COMPACT_ATOMS: atom_id res chain seq x y z
N MET A 1 18.22 -12.31 4.50
CA MET A 1 16.76 -12.13 4.59
C MET A 1 16.39 -10.82 5.27
N LYS A 2 16.74 -10.61 6.56
CA LYS A 2 16.43 -9.36 7.30
C LYS A 2 16.89 -8.10 6.57
N SER A 3 18.13 -8.10 6.07
CA SER A 3 18.68 -6.95 5.31
C SER A 3 17.88 -6.68 4.04
N THR A 4 17.57 -7.70 3.23
CA THR A 4 16.67 -7.56 2.07
C THR A 4 15.32 -6.95 2.47
N VAL A 5 14.65 -7.53 3.47
CA VAL A 5 13.31 -7.11 3.89
C VAL A 5 13.29 -5.62 4.28
N ILE A 6 14.24 -5.20 5.13
CA ILE A 6 14.32 -3.80 5.56
C ILE A 6 14.64 -2.89 4.36
N LYS A 7 15.60 -3.25 3.53
CA LYS A 7 16.03 -2.44 2.38
C LYS A 7 14.90 -2.21 1.38
N PHE A 8 14.24 -3.28 0.93
CA PHE A 8 13.16 -3.17 -0.06
C PHE A 8 11.86 -2.68 0.55
N GLY A 9 11.60 -2.97 1.83
CA GLY A 9 10.50 -2.37 2.59
C GLY A 9 10.64 -0.85 2.68
N LEU A 10 11.83 -0.33 2.99
CA LEU A 10 12.08 1.11 3.03
C LEU A 10 11.98 1.76 1.64
N TYR A 11 12.39 1.08 0.57
CA TYR A 11 12.15 1.58 -0.79
C TYR A 11 10.65 1.70 -1.08
N GLY A 12 9.87 0.68 -0.75
CA GLY A 12 8.42 0.71 -0.89
C GLY A 12 7.78 1.81 -0.03
N LEU A 13 8.19 1.93 1.23
CA LEU A 13 7.71 2.96 2.16
C LEU A 13 7.99 4.37 1.64
N ILE A 14 9.22 4.67 1.21
CA ILE A 14 9.58 6.01 0.74
C ILE A 14 8.83 6.34 -0.55
N VAL A 15 8.77 5.39 -1.49
CA VAL A 15 8.02 5.58 -2.73
C VAL A 15 6.54 5.79 -2.43
N ALA A 16 5.94 4.95 -1.59
CA ALA A 16 4.56 5.10 -1.13
C ALA A 16 4.32 6.51 -0.56
N MET A 17 5.16 6.96 0.36
CA MET A 17 5.00 8.28 0.98
C MET A 17 5.03 9.40 -0.06
N VAL A 18 5.99 9.37 -1.00
CA VAL A 18 6.15 10.44 -1.99
C VAL A 18 5.02 10.43 -3.01
N ILE A 19 4.73 9.28 -3.63
CA ILE A 19 3.79 9.23 -4.74
C ILE A 19 2.33 9.31 -4.26
N PHE A 20 2.02 8.73 -3.10
CA PHE A 20 0.66 8.76 -2.55
C PHE A 20 0.32 10.15 -2.02
N LEU A 21 1.24 10.80 -1.30
CA LEU A 21 1.04 12.18 -0.87
C LEU A 21 0.90 13.12 -2.07
N GLY A 22 1.73 12.93 -3.10
CA GLY A 22 1.60 13.68 -4.35
C GLY A 22 0.24 13.45 -5.01
N ALA A 23 -0.23 12.20 -5.10
CA ALA A 23 -1.54 11.88 -5.65
C ALA A 23 -2.69 12.55 -4.89
N LEU A 24 -2.65 12.54 -3.55
CA LEU A 24 -3.68 13.18 -2.72
C LEU A 24 -3.63 14.71 -2.80
N TYR A 25 -2.43 15.30 -2.85
CA TYR A 25 -2.27 16.75 -2.88
C TYR A 25 -2.63 17.36 -4.24
N PHE A 26 -2.17 16.76 -5.34
CA PHE A 26 -2.46 17.25 -6.68
C PHE A 26 -3.81 16.76 -7.23
N GLY A 27 -4.39 15.73 -6.59
CA GLY A 27 -5.65 15.12 -7.02
C GLY A 27 -6.91 15.73 -6.43
N GLN A 28 -6.82 16.76 -5.58
CA GLN A 28 -7.97 17.31 -4.84
C GLN A 28 -9.13 17.77 -5.75
N GLU A 29 -8.81 18.33 -6.93
CA GLU A 29 -9.82 18.80 -7.89
C GLU A 29 -10.33 17.70 -8.85
N LEU A 30 -9.76 16.49 -8.78
CA LEU A 30 -10.20 15.36 -9.60
C LEU A 30 -11.47 14.75 -9.02
N SER A 31 -12.29 14.11 -9.87
CA SER A 31 -13.42 13.33 -9.39
C SER A 31 -12.95 12.16 -8.53
N TYR A 32 -13.77 11.77 -7.53
CA TYR A 32 -13.44 10.65 -6.63
C TYR A 32 -13.11 9.35 -7.37
N SER A 33 -13.80 9.05 -8.48
CA SER A 33 -13.50 7.86 -9.29
C SER A 33 -12.08 7.90 -9.89
N ILE A 34 -11.61 9.07 -10.30
CA ILE A 34 -10.24 9.23 -10.81
C ILE A 34 -9.24 9.13 -9.65
N GLN A 35 -9.52 9.77 -8.52
CA GLN A 35 -8.67 9.68 -7.33
C GLN A 35 -8.50 8.23 -6.85
N GLU A 36 -9.57 7.43 -6.87
CA GLU A 36 -9.55 6.01 -6.52
C GLU A 36 -8.62 5.20 -7.44
N VAL A 37 -8.75 5.36 -8.76
CA VAL A 37 -7.88 4.69 -9.75
C VAL A 37 -6.42 5.09 -9.54
N VAL A 38 -6.14 6.37 -9.31
CA VAL A 38 -4.79 6.86 -9.01
C VAL A 38 -4.28 6.24 -7.71
N GLY A 39 -5.11 6.19 -6.66
CA GLY A 39 -4.81 5.57 -5.38
C GLY A 39 -4.34 4.12 -5.55
N TYR A 40 -5.14 3.26 -6.19
CA TYR A 40 -4.74 1.87 -6.44
C TYR A 40 -3.48 1.75 -7.31
N THR A 41 -3.32 2.64 -8.29
CA THR A 41 -2.10 2.67 -9.13
C THR A 41 -0.86 2.95 -8.28
N THR A 42 -0.93 3.92 -7.36
CA THR A 42 0.18 4.21 -6.45
C THR A 42 0.50 3.05 -5.51
N MET A 43 -0.51 2.33 -5.01
CA MET A 43 -0.32 1.13 -4.17
C MET A 43 0.43 0.05 -4.92
N ILE A 44 -0.02 -0.29 -6.13
CA ILE A 44 0.63 -1.33 -6.96
C ILE A 44 2.05 -0.91 -7.33
N ALA A 45 2.26 0.36 -7.72
CA ALA A 45 3.56 0.89 -8.06
C ALA A 45 4.54 0.79 -6.88
N SER A 46 4.10 1.11 -5.67
CA SER A 46 4.91 1.01 -4.46
C SER A 46 5.19 -0.44 -4.05
N LEU A 47 4.25 -1.35 -4.29
CA LEU A 47 4.40 -2.78 -3.97
C LEU A 47 5.29 -3.53 -4.97
N ILE A 48 5.77 -2.90 -6.05
CA ILE A 48 6.72 -3.53 -7.00
C ILE A 48 8.01 -4.00 -6.30
N PHE A 49 8.40 -3.38 -5.19
CA PHE A 49 9.57 -3.76 -4.40
C PHE A 49 9.43 -5.12 -3.72
N VAL A 50 8.21 -5.65 -3.58
CA VAL A 50 7.98 -7.04 -3.14
C VAL A 50 8.67 -8.02 -4.09
N PHE A 51 8.40 -7.89 -5.39
CA PHE A 51 9.00 -8.75 -6.41
C PHE A 51 10.52 -8.61 -6.43
N PHE A 52 11.02 -7.37 -6.44
CA PHE A 52 12.46 -7.12 -6.47
C PHE A 52 13.17 -7.58 -5.19
N GLY A 53 12.52 -7.47 -4.02
CA GLY A 53 13.06 -7.95 -2.76
C GLY A 53 13.19 -9.48 -2.75
N ILE A 54 12.14 -10.20 -3.14
CA ILE A 54 12.19 -11.67 -3.24
C ILE A 54 13.28 -12.09 -4.25
N LYS A 55 13.34 -11.45 -5.43
CA LYS A 55 14.35 -11.73 -6.45
C LYS A 55 15.76 -11.46 -5.94
N HIS A 56 15.97 -10.33 -5.26
CA HIS A 56 17.27 -9.99 -4.67
C HIS A 56 17.71 -11.04 -3.65
N PHE A 57 16.82 -11.43 -2.74
CA PHE A 57 17.13 -12.47 -1.76
C PHE A 57 17.50 -13.79 -2.44
N ARG A 58 16.71 -14.23 -3.42
CA ARG A 58 16.97 -15.45 -4.19
C ARG A 58 18.34 -15.39 -4.86
N ASP A 59 18.59 -14.35 -5.65
CA ASP A 59 19.74 -14.29 -6.56
C ASP A 59 21.05 -13.91 -5.86
N ARG A 60 20.99 -13.08 -4.80
CA ARG A 60 22.18 -12.53 -4.15
C ARG A 60 22.47 -13.09 -2.76
N GLU A 61 21.47 -13.54 -2.03
CA GLU A 61 21.63 -13.99 -0.62
C GLU A 61 21.38 -15.50 -0.42
N ASN A 62 20.68 -16.17 -1.34
CA ASN A 62 20.21 -17.55 -1.15
C ASN A 62 20.57 -18.48 -2.32
N ASN A 63 21.72 -18.24 -2.97
CA ASN A 63 22.33 -19.08 -4.00
C ASN A 63 21.41 -19.40 -5.20
N GLY A 64 20.61 -18.43 -5.63
CA GLY A 64 19.71 -18.57 -6.78
C GLY A 64 18.46 -19.42 -6.53
N LYS A 65 18.22 -19.84 -5.28
CA LYS A 65 17.08 -20.69 -4.90
C LYS A 65 16.21 -20.01 -3.87
N VAL A 66 14.91 -20.27 -3.90
CA VAL A 66 13.97 -19.84 -2.86
C VAL A 66 12.72 -20.71 -2.95
N ASN A 67 12.24 -21.23 -1.83
CA ASN A 67 10.98 -21.97 -1.81
C ASN A 67 9.80 -20.98 -1.66
N PHE A 68 8.60 -21.45 -1.99
CA PHE A 68 7.38 -20.63 -1.93
C PHE A 68 7.16 -19.98 -0.57
N GLY A 69 7.23 -20.76 0.53
CA GLY A 69 6.98 -20.23 1.87
C GLY A 69 7.94 -19.12 2.28
N LYS A 70 9.24 -19.27 2.00
CA LYS A 70 10.25 -18.25 2.28
C LYS A 70 10.06 -17.00 1.42
N ALA A 71 9.72 -17.17 0.14
CA ALA A 71 9.40 -16.04 -0.74
C ALA A 71 8.15 -15.29 -0.26
N LEU A 72 7.10 -16.01 0.15
CA LEU A 72 5.86 -15.42 0.67
C LEU A 72 6.11 -14.61 1.95
N ILE A 73 6.89 -15.13 2.90
CA ILE A 73 7.25 -14.41 4.13
C ILE A 73 8.02 -13.13 3.81
N ILE A 74 9.00 -13.19 2.90
CA ILE A 74 9.77 -12.01 2.49
C ILE A 74 8.84 -10.95 1.88
N GLY A 75 7.94 -11.36 0.98
CA GLY A 75 7.02 -10.44 0.34
C GLY A 75 6.04 -9.79 1.32
N LEU A 76 5.50 -10.57 2.26
CA LEU A 76 4.59 -10.06 3.28
C LEU A 76 5.26 -9.04 4.19
N LEU A 77 6.49 -9.29 4.64
CA LEU A 77 7.21 -8.35 5.49
C LEU A 77 7.54 -7.05 4.75
N ILE A 78 7.93 -7.12 3.48
CA ILE A 78 8.14 -5.92 2.64
C ILE A 78 6.83 -5.15 2.45
N SER A 79 5.73 -5.86 2.21
CA SER A 79 4.39 -5.27 2.03
C SER A 79 3.94 -4.53 3.29
N MET A 80 4.13 -5.10 4.47
CA MET A 80 3.77 -4.45 5.74
C MET A 80 4.58 -3.17 5.96
N ILE A 81 5.89 -3.17 5.70
CA ILE A 81 6.70 -1.95 5.81
C ILE A 81 6.22 -0.89 4.80
N THR A 82 5.88 -1.30 3.58
CA THR A 82 5.34 -0.40 2.56
C THR A 82 4.00 0.19 2.98
N ALA A 83 3.10 -0.63 3.54
CA ALA A 83 1.79 -0.22 4.04
C ALA A 83 1.87 0.81 5.17
N VAL A 84 2.92 0.77 6.01
CA VAL A 84 3.17 1.83 7.01
C VAL A 84 3.33 3.20 6.34
N GLY A 85 4.00 3.28 5.18
CA GLY A 85 4.15 4.53 4.44
C GLY A 85 2.81 5.12 4.01
N PHE A 86 1.90 4.29 3.50
CA PHE A 86 0.53 4.70 3.16
C PHE A 86 -0.26 5.17 4.38
N ALA A 87 -0.20 4.41 5.49
CA ALA A 87 -0.91 4.76 6.72
C ALA A 87 -0.42 6.09 7.32
N ILE A 88 0.89 6.35 7.28
CA ILE A 88 1.47 7.63 7.74
C ILE A 88 0.94 8.78 6.88
N VAL A 89 0.95 8.64 5.56
CA VAL A 89 0.44 9.69 4.66
C VAL A 89 -1.05 9.90 4.84
N ASP A 90 -1.85 8.84 4.90
CA ASP A 90 -3.28 8.90 5.11
C ASP A 90 -3.63 9.62 6.42
N TYR A 91 -2.91 9.28 7.50
CA TYR A 91 -3.08 9.94 8.80
C TYR A 91 -2.72 11.43 8.74
N ILE A 92 -1.57 11.78 8.15
CA ILE A 92 -1.14 13.19 8.03
C ILE A 92 -2.14 13.97 7.16
N TYR A 93 -2.58 13.37 6.05
CA TYR A 93 -3.52 14.00 5.15
C TYR A 93 -4.84 14.30 5.86
N THR A 94 -5.42 13.31 6.53
CA THR A 94 -6.72 13.41 7.22
C THR A 94 -6.67 14.06 8.60
N THR A 95 -5.51 14.58 9.03
CA THR A 95 -5.39 15.36 10.27
C THR A 95 -4.88 16.78 10.06
N ALA A 96 -4.01 17.00 9.06
CA ALA A 96 -3.31 18.27 8.88
C ALA A 96 -3.56 18.93 7.52
N ILE A 97 -3.93 18.17 6.48
CA ILE A 97 -4.07 18.70 5.11
C ILE A 97 -5.55 18.87 4.73
N ASN A 98 -6.35 17.82 4.90
CA ASN A 98 -7.79 17.83 4.74
C ASN A 98 -8.46 17.07 5.92
N PRO A 99 -8.68 17.74 7.07
CA PRO A 99 -9.34 17.12 8.24
C PRO A 99 -10.80 16.73 7.98
N ASP A 100 -11.47 17.39 7.03
CA ASP A 100 -12.88 17.18 6.73
C ASP A 100 -13.09 16.09 5.66
N PHE A 101 -12.01 15.45 5.20
CA PHE A 101 -12.02 14.46 4.10
C PHE A 101 -13.08 13.37 4.24
N PHE A 102 -13.25 12.78 5.45
CA PHE A 102 -14.23 11.70 5.64
C PHE A 102 -15.67 12.21 5.60
N GLU A 103 -15.92 13.44 6.02
CA GLU A 103 -17.24 14.08 5.91
C GLU A 103 -17.54 14.39 4.44
N GLU A 104 -16.59 14.99 3.72
CA GLU A 104 -16.69 15.29 2.28
C GLU A 104 -16.95 14.02 1.46
N TYR A 105 -16.18 12.96 1.73
CA TYR A 105 -16.34 11.66 1.07
C TYR A 105 -17.71 11.05 1.36
N GLY A 106 -18.18 11.13 2.62
CA GLY A 106 -19.51 10.65 2.99
C GLY A 106 -20.63 11.43 2.28
N ALA A 107 -20.51 12.75 2.19
CA ALA A 107 -21.45 13.58 1.45
C ALA A 107 -21.47 13.23 -0.05
N ALA A 108 -20.30 12.97 -0.63
CA ALA A 108 -20.17 12.55 -2.03
C ALA A 108 -20.82 11.18 -2.30
N LEU A 109 -20.70 10.22 -1.38
CA LEU A 109 -21.38 8.92 -1.48
C LEU A 109 -22.91 9.07 -1.45
N ARG A 110 -23.45 9.92 -0.56
CA ARG A 110 -24.89 10.20 -0.53
C ARG A 110 -25.38 10.85 -1.82
N ALA A 111 -24.60 11.78 -2.37
CA ALA A 111 -24.92 12.41 -3.66
C ALA A 111 -24.94 11.40 -4.82
N GLN A 112 -24.22 10.28 -4.70
CA GLN A 112 -24.24 9.16 -5.64
C GLN A 112 -25.35 8.13 -5.36
N GLY A 113 -26.23 8.38 -4.39
CA GLY A 113 -27.37 7.52 -4.08
C GLY A 113 -27.10 6.44 -3.03
N TYR A 114 -26.01 6.54 -2.27
CA TYR A 114 -25.79 5.63 -1.14
C TYR A 114 -26.73 5.99 0.03
N GLU A 115 -27.66 5.10 0.35
CA GLU A 115 -28.65 5.27 1.43
C GLU A 115 -28.24 4.57 2.74
N GLY A 116 -27.11 3.86 2.75
CA GLY A 116 -26.64 3.14 3.94
C GLY A 116 -26.07 4.07 5.03
N GLU A 117 -25.87 3.51 6.21
CA GLU A 117 -25.15 4.20 7.28
C GLU A 117 -23.69 4.42 6.86
N ILE A 118 -23.22 5.66 6.97
CA ILE A 118 -21.83 6.02 6.72
C ILE A 118 -21.14 6.04 8.06
N LEU A 119 -20.20 5.11 8.21
CA LEU A 119 -19.46 4.96 9.45
C LEU A 119 -18.57 6.18 9.67
N GLU A 120 -18.71 6.85 10.81
CA GLU A 120 -17.83 7.97 11.18
C GLU A 120 -16.40 7.44 11.33
N MET A 121 -15.54 7.81 10.39
CA MET A 121 -14.17 7.35 10.34
C MET A 121 -13.25 8.40 10.95
N THR A 122 -12.59 8.03 12.05
CA THR A 122 -11.50 8.84 12.60
C THR A 122 -10.25 8.70 11.75
N SER A 123 -9.37 9.70 11.72
CA SER A 123 -8.08 9.65 10.99
C SER A 123 -7.22 8.44 11.38
N SER A 124 -7.23 8.05 12.66
CA SER A 124 -6.54 6.84 13.13
C SER A 124 -7.14 5.56 12.56
N LEU A 125 -8.47 5.49 12.48
CA LEU A 125 -9.16 4.34 11.90
C LEU A 125 -8.96 4.29 10.38
N GLY A 126 -9.01 5.43 9.69
CA GLY A 126 -8.70 5.56 8.27
C GLY A 126 -7.30 5.04 7.95
N ALA A 127 -6.29 5.49 8.70
CA ALA A 127 -4.92 5.05 8.53
C ALA A 127 -4.75 3.53 8.76
N LEU A 128 -5.48 2.96 9.74
CA LEU A 128 -5.50 1.52 9.97
C LEU A 128 -6.16 0.76 8.81
N VAL A 129 -7.30 1.24 8.31
CA VAL A 129 -7.97 0.67 7.13
C VAL A 129 -7.05 0.74 5.91
N MET A 130 -6.31 1.83 5.76
CA MET A 130 -5.35 1.99 4.67
C MET A 130 -4.19 1.01 4.80
N PHE A 131 -3.60 0.88 5.99
CA PHE A 131 -2.58 -0.13 6.28
C PHE A 131 -3.05 -1.54 5.91
N LEU A 132 -4.26 -1.92 6.33
CA LEU A 132 -4.83 -3.24 6.06
C LEU A 132 -5.09 -3.45 4.57
N THR A 133 -5.66 -2.47 3.89
CA THR A 133 -5.93 -2.52 2.45
C THR A 133 -4.65 -2.76 1.66
N VAL A 134 -3.59 -1.98 1.93
CA VAL A 134 -2.30 -2.13 1.25
C VAL A 134 -1.63 -3.45 1.62
N THR A 135 -1.78 -3.92 2.87
CA THR A 135 -1.25 -5.22 3.29
C THR A 135 -1.93 -6.38 2.55
N VAL A 136 -3.25 -6.32 2.34
CA VAL A 136 -4.01 -7.34 1.59
C VAL A 136 -3.58 -7.35 0.12
N LEU A 137 -3.46 -6.18 -0.51
CA LEU A 137 -2.91 -6.10 -1.88
C LEU A 137 -1.47 -6.63 -1.95
N GLY A 138 -0.65 -6.31 -0.94
CA GLY A 138 0.70 -6.82 -0.80
C GLY A 138 0.77 -8.34 -0.64
N LEU A 139 -0.20 -8.96 0.06
CA LEU A 139 -0.32 -10.41 0.14
C LEU A 139 -0.56 -11.03 -1.24
N ILE A 140 -1.47 -10.45 -2.04
CA ILE A 140 -1.75 -10.92 -3.41
C ILE A 140 -0.47 -10.86 -4.26
N ILE A 141 0.22 -9.71 -4.25
CA ILE A 141 1.49 -9.53 -4.98
C ILE A 141 2.58 -10.46 -4.47
N SER A 142 2.62 -10.74 -3.17
CA SER A 142 3.56 -11.67 -2.54
C SER A 142 3.32 -13.11 -3.00
N ILE A 143 2.07 -13.55 -3.09
CA ILE A 143 1.70 -14.87 -3.60
C ILE A 143 2.15 -15.00 -5.07
N ILE A 144 1.79 -14.03 -5.91
CA ILE A 144 2.16 -14.02 -7.34
C ILE A 144 3.68 -14.05 -7.49
N SER A 145 4.39 -13.17 -6.77
CA SER A 145 5.84 -13.07 -6.82
C SER A 145 6.52 -14.36 -6.33
N ALA A 146 5.99 -14.98 -5.28
CA ALA A 146 6.50 -16.24 -4.75
C ALA A 146 6.30 -17.40 -5.75
N LEU A 147 5.14 -17.47 -6.42
CA LEU A 147 4.87 -18.48 -7.46
C LEU A 147 5.79 -18.32 -8.67
N VAL A 148 6.07 -17.08 -9.08
CA VAL A 148 6.93 -16.77 -10.24
C VAL A 148 8.41 -17.00 -9.92
N LEU A 149 8.87 -16.64 -8.72
CA LEU A 149 10.30 -16.63 -8.38
C LEU A 149 10.80 -17.91 -7.72
N GLN A 150 9.91 -18.79 -7.24
CA GLN A 150 10.31 -20.02 -6.58
C GLN A 150 11.22 -20.87 -7.48
N LYS A 151 12.31 -21.38 -6.90
CA LYS A 151 13.23 -22.28 -7.57
C LYS A 151 13.79 -23.26 -6.54
N LYS A 152 13.55 -24.54 -6.79
CA LYS A 152 14.00 -25.68 -5.96
C LYS A 152 15.48 -25.97 -6.17
#